data_AF-C3XIS5-F1
#
_entry.id   AF-C3XIS5-F1
#
_cell.length_a   1.000
_cell.length_b   1.000
_cell.length_c   1.000
_cell.angle_alpha   90.00
_cell.angle_beta   90.00
_cell.angle_gamma   90.00
#
_symmetry.space_group_name_H-M   'P 1'
#
loop_
_entity.id
_entity.type
_entity.pdbx_description
1 polymer ?
#
loop_
_entity_poly.entity_id
_entity_poly.type
_entity_poly.pdbx_seq_one_letter_code
_entity_poly.pdbx_strand_id
1 'polypeptide(L)'
;MLLVIICFLLIVFTLSYFIWWLIYRKLFKSQKHISKFLVVLGSIGLIMFYYTPYSFYLEPSFWQFRKMCKLNELPNTEEKYNKILRYFDTDLESLDWEELNGRALKLTKGFNLDYIEGRLEYRVKVATIQKRRYDISVDLYTNTNNKGFSKEAITHIETYGSWKTRRYFLERKYMTDFPFQAEWTERDISCTSIKKFN
;
A
#
# COMPACT_ATOMS: atom_id res chain seq x y z
N MET A 1 -11.05 -29.88 14.65
CA MET A 1 -10.28 -28.75 14.10
C MET A 1 -9.40 -28.05 15.13
N LEU A 2 -9.95 -27.54 16.24
CA LEU A 2 -9.16 -26.81 17.26
C LEU A 2 -7.95 -27.60 17.79
N LEU A 3 -8.15 -28.88 18.10
CA LEU A 3 -7.11 -29.77 18.62
C LEU A 3 -5.97 -30.02 17.60
N VAL A 4 -6.32 -30.13 16.32
CA VAL A 4 -5.35 -30.26 15.22
C VAL A 4 -4.50 -28.99 15.06
N ILE A 5 -5.13 -27.82 15.19
CA ILE A 5 -4.44 -26.52 15.14
C ILE A 5 -3.48 -26.37 16.33
N ILE A 6 -3.90 -26.77 17.54
CA ILE A 6 -3.06 -26.72 18.73
C ILE A 6 -1.84 -27.66 18.58
N CYS A 7 -2.06 -28.90 18.12
CA CYS A 7 -0.96 -29.84 17.87
C CYS A 7 0.01 -29.30 16.81
N PHE A 8 -0.50 -28.72 15.72
CA PHE A 8 0.35 -28.13 14.67
C PHE A 8 1.19 -26.97 15.20
N LEU A 9 0.61 -26.08 16.01
CA LEU A 9 1.34 -24.98 16.65
C LEU A 9 2.44 -25.50 17.58
N LEU A 10 2.15 -26.52 18.40
CA LEU A 10 3.15 -27.14 19.27
C LEU A 10 4.32 -27.73 18.48
N ILE A 11 4.05 -28.34 17.33
CA ILE A 11 5.11 -28.86 16.43
C ILE A 11 5.96 -27.72 15.88
N VAL A 12 5.36 -26.63 15.40
CA VAL A 12 6.09 -25.47 14.88
C VAL A 12 6.97 -24.82 15.97
N PHE A 13 6.46 -24.67 17.19
CA PHE A 13 7.23 -24.09 18.29
C PHE A 13 8.37 -25.00 18.76
N THR A 14 8.16 -26.31 18.82
CA THR A 14 9.21 -27.28 19.19
C THR A 14 10.32 -27.36 18.15
N LEU A 15 9.96 -27.37 16.86
CA LEU A 15 10.94 -27.34 15.76
C LEU A 15 11.72 -26.02 15.74
N SER A 16 11.05 -24.88 15.93
CA SER A 16 11.71 -23.57 16.01
C SER A 16 12.71 -23.52 17.16
N TYR A 17 12.32 -23.98 18.36
CA TYR A 17 13.20 -24.07 19.52
C TYR A 17 14.44 -24.94 19.24
N PHE A 18 14.24 -26.09 18.61
CA PHE A 18 15.34 -27.02 18.29
C PHE A 18 16.32 -26.43 17.27
N ILE A 19 15.83 -25.75 16.22
CA ILE A 19 16.67 -25.07 15.23
C ILE A 19 17.49 -23.96 15.89
N TRP A 20 16.86 -23.12 16.72
CA TRP A 20 17.56 -22.06 17.46
C TRP A 20 18.60 -22.63 18.43
N TRP A 21 18.31 -23.76 19.08
CA TRP A 21 19.27 -24.45 19.95
C TRP A 21 20.50 -24.97 19.19
N LEU A 22 20.31 -25.53 18.00
CA LEU A 22 21.42 -26.02 17.15
C LEU A 22 22.31 -24.88 16.64
N ILE A 23 21.71 -23.81 16.11
CA ILE A 23 22.43 -22.62 15.62
C ILE A 23 23.23 -22.00 16.78
N TYR A 24 22.62 -21.91 17.97
CA TYR A 24 23.26 -21.39 19.17
C TYR A 24 24.45 -22.25 19.61
N ARG A 25 24.29 -23.59 19.68
CA ARG A 25 25.36 -24.52 20.07
C ARG A 25 26.59 -24.41 19.18
N LYS A 26 26.39 -24.08 17.89
CA LYS A 26 27.47 -23.90 16.92
C LYS A 26 28.16 -22.53 17.03
N LEU A 27 27.41 -21.46 17.28
CA LEU A 27 27.94 -20.09 17.36
C LEU A 27 28.56 -19.76 18.72
N PHE A 28 27.99 -20.26 19.82
CA PHE A 28 28.39 -19.93 21.17
C PHE A 28 28.75 -21.21 21.91
N LYS A 29 30.05 -21.50 21.98
CA LYS A 29 30.63 -22.61 22.74
C LYS A 29 30.27 -22.46 24.24
N SER A 30 29.11 -23.00 24.62
CA SER A 30 28.74 -23.37 25.99
C SER A 30 28.80 -22.24 27.05
N GLN A 31 27.98 -21.20 26.93
CA GLN A 31 27.61 -20.35 28.08
C GLN A 31 26.12 -20.45 28.40
N LYS A 32 25.78 -21.36 29.32
CA LYS A 32 24.41 -21.81 29.66
C LYS A 32 23.43 -20.68 30.04
N HIS A 33 23.92 -19.57 30.62
CA HIS A 33 23.09 -18.42 31.01
C HIS A 33 22.81 -17.44 29.86
N ILE A 34 23.75 -17.24 28.94
CA ILE A 34 23.57 -16.37 27.76
C ILE A 34 22.52 -16.97 26.79
N SER A 35 22.42 -18.31 26.75
CA SER A 35 21.52 -19.05 25.86
C SER A 35 20.03 -18.70 26.04
N LYS A 36 19.53 -18.68 27.28
CA LYS A 36 18.10 -18.44 27.53
C LYS A 36 17.70 -16.99 27.23
N PHE A 37 18.58 -16.04 27.54
CA PHE A 37 18.34 -14.62 27.31
C PHE A 37 18.27 -14.28 25.81
N LEU A 38 19.14 -14.85 24.99
CA LEU A 38 19.13 -14.64 23.54
C LEU A 38 17.92 -15.28 22.84
N VAL A 39 17.43 -16.44 23.32
CA VAL A 39 16.20 -17.04 22.79
C VAL A 39 14.97 -16.17 23.07
N VAL A 40 14.92 -15.53 24.25
CA VAL A 40 13.86 -14.57 24.60
C VAL A 40 13.97 -13.30 23.74
N LEU A 41 15.18 -12.74 23.58
CA LEU A 41 15.40 -11.59 22.68
C LEU A 41 15.09 -11.91 21.22
N GLY A 42 15.47 -13.09 20.74
CA GLY A 42 15.19 -13.55 19.38
C GLY A 42 13.70 -13.73 19.12
N SER A 43 12.94 -14.28 20.09
CA SER A 43 11.50 -14.43 19.98
C SER A 43 10.76 -13.08 20.08
N ILE A 44 11.18 -12.16 20.96
CA ILE A 44 10.67 -10.77 20.97
C ILE A 44 10.97 -10.07 19.64
N GLY A 45 12.18 -10.25 19.09
CA GLY A 45 12.58 -9.72 17.79
C GLY A 45 11.72 -10.24 16.64
N LEU A 46 11.42 -11.55 16.61
CA LEU A 46 10.55 -12.16 15.61
C LEU A 46 9.09 -11.69 15.72
N ILE A 47 8.58 -11.54 16.95
CA ILE A 47 7.23 -11.00 17.20
C ILE A 47 7.18 -9.55 16.73
N MET A 48 8.14 -8.72 17.13
CA MET A 48 8.24 -7.35 16.65
C MET A 48 8.30 -7.33 15.14
N PHE A 49 9.14 -8.13 14.49
CA PHE A 49 9.28 -8.18 13.04
C PHE A 49 7.97 -8.57 12.31
N TYR A 50 7.19 -9.50 12.87
CA TYR A 50 5.89 -9.90 12.31
C TYR A 50 4.83 -8.80 12.46
N TYR A 51 4.75 -8.16 13.63
CA TYR A 51 3.72 -7.16 13.92
C TYR A 51 4.07 -5.75 13.46
N THR A 52 5.35 -5.40 13.41
CA THR A 52 5.82 -4.13 12.87
C THR A 52 5.81 -4.16 11.34
N PRO A 53 5.61 -3.02 10.67
CA PRO A 53 5.62 -2.92 9.22
C PRO A 53 7.02 -3.14 8.60
N TYR A 54 8.04 -3.50 9.38
CA TYR A 54 9.41 -3.67 8.88
C TYR A 54 9.52 -4.69 7.75
N SER A 55 8.70 -5.74 7.76
CA SER A 55 8.69 -6.73 6.68
C SER A 55 8.33 -6.13 5.31
N PHE A 56 7.61 -5.01 5.24
CA PHE A 56 7.25 -4.38 3.96
C PHE A 56 8.48 -3.83 3.23
N TYR A 57 9.46 -3.31 3.99
CA TYR A 57 10.71 -2.76 3.43
C TYR A 57 11.60 -3.82 2.79
N LEU A 58 11.35 -5.10 3.04
CA LEU A 58 12.06 -6.18 2.38
C LEU A 58 11.44 -6.54 1.01
N GLU A 59 10.21 -6.10 0.74
CA GLU A 59 9.53 -6.44 -0.50
C GLU A 59 9.86 -5.40 -1.60
N PRO A 60 10.47 -5.80 -2.74
CA PRO A 60 10.79 -4.85 -3.82
C PRO A 60 9.56 -4.14 -4.38
N SER A 61 8.42 -4.84 -4.43
CA SER A 61 7.15 -4.27 -4.91
C SER A 61 6.64 -3.12 -4.03
N PHE A 62 6.92 -3.15 -2.73
CA PHE A 62 6.56 -2.08 -1.82
C PHE A 62 7.37 -0.82 -2.11
N TRP A 63 8.67 -0.95 -2.41
CA TRP A 63 9.50 0.19 -2.79
C TRP A 63 9.08 0.82 -4.10
N GLN A 64 8.71 0.02 -5.10
CA GLN A 64 8.17 0.53 -6.37
C GLN A 64 6.88 1.32 -6.13
N PHE A 65 5.93 0.73 -5.41
CA PHE A 65 4.68 1.38 -5.00
C PHE A 65 4.93 2.69 -4.24
N ARG A 66 5.79 2.64 -3.21
CA ARG A 66 6.16 3.81 -2.40
C ARG A 66 6.78 4.92 -3.25
N LYS A 67 7.66 4.59 -4.19
CA LYS A 67 8.33 5.57 -5.05
C LYS A 67 7.33 6.31 -5.95
N MET A 68 6.32 5.61 -6.48
CA MET A 68 5.25 6.24 -7.26
C MET A 68 4.39 7.16 -6.38
N CYS A 69 3.89 6.68 -5.24
CA CYS A 69 3.07 7.50 -4.34
C CYS A 69 3.81 8.73 -3.79
N LYS A 70 5.13 8.63 -3.53
CA LYS A 70 5.94 9.78 -3.06
C LYS A 70 6.00 10.93 -4.05
N LEU A 71 5.73 10.71 -5.34
CA LEU A 71 5.68 11.80 -6.32
C LEU A 71 4.52 12.75 -6.08
N ASN A 72 3.47 12.34 -5.35
CA ASN A 72 2.37 13.23 -4.97
C ASN A 72 2.85 14.38 -4.08
N GLU A 73 3.96 14.22 -3.36
CA GLU A 73 4.56 15.23 -2.47
C GLU A 73 5.30 16.34 -3.24
N LEU A 74 5.62 16.12 -4.53
CA LEU A 74 6.26 17.13 -5.36
C LEU A 74 5.29 18.30 -5.66
N PRO A 75 5.81 19.53 -5.87
CA PRO A 75 4.99 20.64 -6.33
C PRO A 75 4.34 20.33 -7.69
N ASN A 76 3.17 20.91 -7.95
CA ASN A 76 2.44 20.69 -9.19
C ASN A 76 3.09 21.45 -10.36
N THR A 77 4.14 20.85 -10.92
CA THR A 77 4.87 21.34 -12.09
C THR A 77 4.82 20.32 -13.22
N GLU A 78 5.11 20.75 -14.44
CA GLU A 78 5.27 19.86 -15.60
C GLU A 78 6.27 18.72 -15.33
N GLU A 79 7.35 19.01 -14.60
CA GLU A 79 8.33 18.01 -14.19
C GLU A 79 7.70 16.90 -13.32
N LYS A 80 6.85 17.24 -12.34
CA LYS A 80 6.12 16.25 -11.55
C LYS A 80 5.23 15.40 -12.44
N TYR A 81 4.51 16.04 -13.37
CA TYR A 81 3.50 15.37 -14.20
C TYR A 81 4.19 14.34 -15.08
N ASN A 82 5.25 14.72 -15.79
CA ASN A 82 6.04 13.81 -16.61
C ASN A 82 6.72 12.71 -15.78
N LYS A 83 7.20 13.01 -14.54
CA LYS A 83 7.76 11.98 -13.65
C LYS A 83 6.74 10.91 -13.27
N ILE A 84 5.48 11.29 -13.01
CA ILE A 84 4.41 10.35 -12.68
C ILE A 84 4.02 9.55 -13.92
N LEU A 85 3.72 10.24 -15.03
CA LEU A 85 3.27 9.63 -16.28
C LEU A 85 4.27 8.62 -16.84
N ARG A 86 5.58 8.86 -16.68
CA ARG A 86 6.63 7.94 -17.14
C ARG A 86 6.56 6.55 -16.49
N TYR A 87 5.95 6.39 -15.31
CA TYR A 87 5.73 5.05 -14.74
C TYR A 87 4.70 4.22 -15.52
N PHE A 88 3.89 4.88 -16.35
CA PHE A 88 2.85 4.32 -17.19
C PHE A 88 3.24 4.37 -18.68
N ASP A 89 4.54 4.52 -18.97
CA ASP A 89 5.10 4.59 -20.33
C ASP A 89 4.46 5.70 -21.19
N THR A 90 4.13 6.84 -20.59
CA THR A 90 3.56 8.03 -21.24
C THR A 90 4.13 9.33 -20.65
N ASP A 91 3.76 10.47 -21.23
CA ASP A 91 4.11 11.82 -20.82
C ASP A 91 3.01 12.78 -21.26
N LEU A 92 3.07 14.05 -20.85
CA LEU A 92 2.02 15.02 -21.19
C LEU A 92 1.86 15.26 -22.69
N GLU A 93 2.91 15.07 -23.49
CA GLU A 93 2.88 15.36 -24.94
C GLU A 93 2.23 14.23 -25.73
N SER A 94 2.32 13.01 -25.21
CA SER A 94 1.73 11.80 -25.79
C SER A 94 0.29 11.52 -25.35
N LEU A 95 -0.29 12.32 -24.45
CA LEU A 95 -1.67 12.13 -24.02
C LEU A 95 -2.67 12.46 -25.14
N ASP A 96 -3.60 11.53 -25.39
CA ASP A 96 -4.75 11.76 -26.25
C ASP A 96 -5.82 12.58 -25.50
N TRP A 97 -5.75 13.90 -25.64
CA TRP A 97 -6.67 14.81 -24.97
C TRP A 97 -8.12 14.61 -25.40
N GLU A 98 -8.38 14.18 -26.64
CA GLU A 98 -9.73 13.96 -27.13
C GLU A 98 -10.36 12.76 -26.41
N GLU A 99 -9.64 11.65 -26.33
CA GLU A 99 -10.07 10.46 -25.58
C GLU A 99 -10.26 10.79 -24.08
N LEU A 100 -9.31 11.51 -23.48
CA LEU A 100 -9.38 11.91 -22.08
C LEU A 100 -10.62 12.76 -21.79
N ASN A 101 -10.94 13.69 -22.68
CA ASN A 101 -12.14 14.53 -22.55
C ASN A 101 -13.43 13.72 -22.69
N GLY A 102 -13.47 12.73 -23.58
CA GLY A 102 -14.64 11.86 -23.75
C GLY A 102 -15.00 11.04 -22.48
N ARG A 103 -14.02 10.78 -21.61
CA ARG A 103 -14.20 10.02 -20.35
C ARG A 103 -14.08 10.86 -19.07
N ALA A 104 -14.00 12.19 -19.21
CA ALA A 104 -13.88 13.10 -18.09
C ALA A 104 -15.13 13.04 -17.17
N LEU A 105 -14.90 13.05 -15.86
CA LEU A 105 -15.96 13.02 -14.86
C LEU A 105 -16.04 14.35 -14.13
N LYS A 106 -17.23 14.92 -14.06
CA LYS A 106 -17.52 16.08 -13.22
C LYS A 106 -17.63 15.63 -11.76
N LEU A 107 -16.85 16.27 -10.89
CA LEU A 107 -16.88 16.04 -9.45
C LEU A 107 -18.00 16.87 -8.81
N THR A 108 -18.61 16.31 -7.78
CA THR A 108 -19.72 16.93 -7.05
C THR A 108 -19.30 17.26 -5.63
N LYS A 109 -19.50 18.53 -5.24
CA LYS A 109 -19.26 19.03 -3.88
C LYS A 109 -20.01 18.16 -2.86
N GLY A 110 -19.29 17.68 -1.84
CA GLY A 110 -19.86 16.85 -0.77
C GLY A 110 -20.00 15.36 -1.09
N PHE A 111 -19.87 14.95 -2.35
CA PHE A 111 -19.86 13.54 -2.75
C PHE A 111 -18.44 13.03 -3.02
N ASN A 112 -17.64 13.81 -3.74
CA ASN A 112 -16.25 13.45 -4.05
C ASN A 112 -15.31 14.07 -3.02
N LEU A 113 -14.49 13.22 -2.38
CA LEU A 113 -13.50 13.64 -1.37
C LEU A 113 -12.43 14.59 -1.93
N ASP A 114 -12.11 14.44 -3.22
CA ASP A 114 -11.07 15.24 -3.89
C ASP A 114 -11.59 16.57 -4.43
N TYR A 115 -12.90 16.86 -4.30
CA TYR A 115 -13.48 18.09 -4.84
C TYR A 115 -12.93 19.32 -4.13
N ILE A 116 -12.39 20.26 -4.91
CA ILE A 116 -11.98 21.57 -4.43
C ILE A 116 -12.55 22.61 -5.39
N GLU A 117 -13.44 23.45 -4.88
CA GLU A 117 -14.07 24.53 -5.64
C GLU A 117 -13.04 25.45 -6.27
N GLY A 118 -13.20 25.74 -7.57
CA GLY A 118 -12.29 26.57 -8.34
C GLY A 118 -10.95 25.92 -8.69
N ARG A 119 -10.71 24.64 -8.32
CA ARG A 119 -9.43 23.96 -8.56
C ARG A 119 -9.54 22.53 -9.09
N LEU A 120 -10.31 21.68 -8.42
CA LEU A 120 -10.47 20.25 -8.71
C LEU A 120 -11.96 19.96 -8.91
N GLU A 121 -12.48 20.30 -10.08
CA GLU A 121 -13.91 20.16 -10.41
C GLU A 121 -14.18 19.02 -11.40
N TYR A 122 -13.15 18.65 -12.18
CA TYR A 122 -13.19 17.54 -13.11
C TYR A 122 -12.01 16.63 -12.85
N ARG A 123 -12.22 15.33 -13.08
CA ARG A 123 -11.22 14.28 -12.97
C ARG A 123 -11.24 13.43 -14.22
N VAL A 124 -10.06 13.07 -14.70
CA VAL A 124 -9.90 12.02 -15.69
C VAL A 124 -8.82 11.05 -15.23
N LYS A 125 -9.14 9.76 -15.25
CA LYS A 125 -8.15 8.70 -15.03
C LYS A 125 -7.35 8.55 -16.31
N VAL A 126 -6.02 8.65 -16.23
CA VAL A 126 -5.14 8.56 -17.40
C VAL A 126 -4.72 7.12 -17.65
N ALA A 127 -4.17 6.47 -16.63
CA ALA A 127 -3.62 5.13 -16.76
C ALA A 127 -3.72 4.35 -15.43
N THR A 128 -3.63 3.02 -15.55
CA THR A 128 -3.63 2.12 -14.40
C THR A 128 -2.57 1.05 -14.56
N ILE A 129 -1.87 0.73 -13.47
CA ILE A 129 -0.99 -0.41 -13.34
C ILE A 129 -1.63 -1.38 -12.36
N GLN A 130 -1.88 -2.60 -12.81
CA GLN A 130 -2.32 -3.69 -11.94
C GLN A 130 -1.22 -4.74 -11.85
N LYS A 131 -0.70 -4.94 -10.63
CA LYS A 131 0.27 -5.99 -10.30
C LYS A 131 -0.30 -6.85 -9.18
N ARG A 132 0.34 -7.99 -8.94
CA ARG A 132 -0.08 -8.94 -7.88
C ARG A 132 -0.14 -8.33 -6.47
N ARG A 133 0.74 -7.36 -6.18
CA ARG A 133 0.91 -6.76 -4.86
C ARG A 133 0.41 -5.31 -4.78
N TYR A 134 0.13 -4.66 -5.90
CA TYR A 134 -0.41 -3.31 -5.88
C TYR A 134 -1.21 -3.01 -7.13
N ASP A 135 -2.16 -2.12 -6.97
CA ASP A 135 -2.84 -1.42 -8.04
C ASP A 135 -2.58 0.08 -7.86
N ILE A 136 -2.27 0.75 -8.96
CA ILE A 136 -2.05 2.19 -8.97
C ILE A 136 -2.76 2.77 -10.19
N SER A 137 -3.42 3.91 -10.01
CA SER A 137 -3.87 4.77 -11.10
C SER A 137 -3.28 6.16 -10.97
N VAL A 138 -3.21 6.86 -12.09
CA VAL A 138 -2.90 8.28 -12.12
C VAL A 138 -4.07 9.03 -12.73
N ASP A 139 -4.46 10.10 -12.04
CA ASP A 139 -5.57 10.93 -12.48
C ASP A 139 -5.14 12.39 -12.61
N LEU A 140 -5.70 13.05 -13.61
CA LEU A 140 -5.56 14.48 -13.84
C LEU A 140 -6.82 15.19 -13.40
N TYR A 141 -6.65 16.43 -12.96
CA TYR A 141 -7.73 17.30 -12.53
C TYR A 141 -7.67 18.66 -13.24
N THR A 142 -8.85 19.26 -13.42
CA THR A 142 -9.01 20.63 -13.92
C THR A 142 -10.20 21.31 -13.23
N ASN A 143 -10.26 22.63 -13.35
CA ASN A 143 -11.39 23.47 -12.92
C ASN A 143 -12.20 24.02 -14.11
N THR A 144 -11.81 23.76 -15.36
CA THR A 144 -12.45 24.42 -16.50
C THR A 144 -13.68 23.66 -16.98
N ASN A 145 -14.83 24.34 -16.96
CA ASN A 145 -16.10 23.81 -17.49
C ASN A 145 -16.16 23.83 -19.03
N ASN A 146 -15.34 24.66 -19.71
CA ASN A 146 -15.57 25.04 -21.12
C ASN A 146 -14.48 24.57 -22.11
N LYS A 147 -13.30 24.14 -21.64
CA LYS A 147 -12.16 23.78 -22.51
C LYS A 147 -11.73 22.32 -22.42
N GLY A 148 -12.26 21.57 -21.44
CA GLY A 148 -11.83 20.22 -21.18
C GLY A 148 -10.38 20.13 -20.68
N PHE A 149 -9.87 18.92 -20.59
CA PHE A 149 -8.47 18.61 -20.31
C PHE A 149 -7.58 19.00 -21.51
N SER A 150 -6.57 19.80 -21.23
CA SER A 150 -5.43 20.10 -22.11
C SER A 150 -4.17 20.26 -21.24
N LYS A 151 -2.99 20.32 -21.85
CA LYS A 151 -1.71 20.51 -21.13
C LYS A 151 -1.75 21.75 -20.22
N GLU A 152 -2.35 22.84 -20.67
CA GLU A 152 -2.43 24.13 -19.96
C GLU A 152 -3.56 24.18 -18.94
N ALA A 153 -4.60 23.36 -19.09
CA ALA A 153 -5.79 23.38 -18.25
C ALA A 153 -5.66 22.49 -17.00
N ILE A 154 -4.64 21.62 -16.92
CA ILE A 154 -4.43 20.73 -15.77
C ILE A 154 -4.01 21.54 -14.54
N THR A 155 -4.79 21.42 -13.48
CA THR A 155 -4.52 22.06 -12.20
C THR A 155 -3.79 21.15 -11.22
N HIS A 156 -3.94 19.84 -11.38
CA HIS A 156 -3.35 18.84 -10.50
C HIS A 156 -3.22 17.47 -11.17
N ILE A 157 -2.22 16.70 -10.75
CA ILE A 157 -2.08 15.28 -11.01
C ILE A 157 -1.92 14.57 -9.67
N GLU A 158 -2.57 13.44 -9.50
CA GLU A 158 -2.41 12.62 -8.32
C GLU A 158 -2.36 11.13 -8.65
N THR A 159 -1.44 10.44 -7.96
CA THR A 159 -1.33 8.99 -8.00
C THR A 159 -2.17 8.39 -6.88
N TYR A 160 -3.13 7.54 -7.22
CA TYR A 160 -3.90 6.76 -6.27
C TYR A 160 -3.50 5.30 -6.36
N GLY A 161 -3.63 4.56 -5.28
CA GLY A 161 -3.34 3.14 -5.31
C GLY A 161 -3.27 2.51 -3.95
N SER A 162 -3.27 1.19 -3.97
CA SER A 162 -3.18 0.34 -2.79
C SER A 162 -2.07 -0.70 -2.97
N TRP A 163 -1.37 -1.01 -1.89
CA TRP A 163 -0.41 -2.12 -1.83
C TRP A 163 -0.87 -3.16 -0.81
N LYS A 164 -1.01 -4.38 -1.31
CA LYS A 164 -1.50 -5.56 -0.60
C LYS A 164 -0.44 -6.07 0.36
N THR A 165 -0.69 -6.00 1.66
CA THR A 165 0.30 -6.35 2.69
C THR A 165 0.47 -7.85 2.91
N ARG A 166 -0.51 -8.67 2.48
CA ARG A 166 -0.69 -10.09 2.83
C ARG A 166 -0.86 -10.34 4.31
N ARG A 167 -1.19 -9.30 5.08
CA ARG A 167 -1.55 -9.40 6.49
C ARG A 167 -3.06 -9.31 6.61
N TYR A 168 -3.65 -10.34 7.20
CA TYR A 168 -5.09 -10.42 7.38
C TYR A 168 -5.45 -10.07 8.82
N PHE A 169 -6.55 -9.37 9.00
CA PHE A 169 -7.15 -9.12 10.29
C PHE A 169 -8.62 -9.54 10.25
N LEU A 170 -9.15 -9.89 11.41
CA LEU A 170 -10.54 -10.29 11.52
C LEU A 170 -11.40 -9.03 11.59
N GLU A 171 -12.28 -8.84 10.62
CA GLU A 171 -13.19 -7.71 10.54
C GLU A 171 -14.64 -8.18 10.64
N ARG A 172 -15.50 -7.35 11.25
CA ARG A 172 -16.93 -7.61 11.33
C ARG A 172 -17.59 -7.15 10.04
N LYS A 173 -18.34 -8.04 9.39
CA LYS A 173 -18.94 -7.77 8.08
C LYS A 173 -20.04 -6.69 8.10
N TYR A 174 -20.91 -6.68 9.13
CA TYR A 174 -21.98 -5.70 9.32
C TYR A 174 -22.21 -5.41 10.80
N MET A 175 -22.54 -4.16 11.17
CA MET A 175 -22.91 -3.81 12.56
C MET A 175 -24.29 -4.36 12.96
N THR A 176 -25.14 -4.73 12.00
CA THR A 176 -26.58 -4.98 12.22
C THR A 176 -27.04 -6.43 12.08
N ASP A 177 -26.21 -7.34 11.57
CA ASP A 177 -26.65 -8.72 11.32
C ASP A 177 -26.29 -9.65 12.49
N PHE A 178 -27.33 -10.17 13.13
CA PHE A 178 -27.26 -11.43 13.88
C PHE A 178 -27.65 -12.58 12.93
N PRO A 179 -26.89 -13.68 12.87
CA PRO A 179 -25.75 -14.04 13.70
C PRO A 179 -24.41 -13.47 13.22
N PHE A 180 -23.45 -13.37 14.14
CA PHE A 180 -22.11 -12.82 13.96
C PHE A 180 -21.36 -13.45 12.78
N GLN A 181 -21.10 -12.66 11.73
CA GLN A 181 -20.23 -13.04 10.61
C GLN A 181 -18.95 -12.20 10.65
N ALA A 182 -17.82 -12.90 10.79
CA ALA A 182 -16.49 -12.31 10.73
C ALA A 182 -15.75 -12.80 9.49
N GLU A 183 -15.03 -11.91 8.84
CA GLU A 183 -14.28 -12.19 7.63
C GLU A 183 -12.81 -11.79 7.82
N TRP A 184 -11.90 -12.54 7.19
CA TRP A 184 -10.49 -12.19 7.16
C TRP A 184 -10.25 -11.17 6.05
N THR A 185 -10.11 -9.90 6.41
CA THR A 185 -9.81 -8.83 5.46
C THR A 185 -8.30 -8.64 5.35
N GLU A 186 -7.78 -8.58 4.11
CA GLU A 186 -6.39 -8.19 3.86
C GLU A 186 -6.20 -6.71 4.16
N ARG A 187 -5.15 -6.35 4.90
CA ARG A 187 -4.77 -4.96 5.10
C ARG A 187 -4.05 -4.45 3.86
N ASP A 188 -4.46 -3.28 3.39
CA ASP A 188 -3.78 -2.55 2.33
C ASP A 188 -3.13 -1.27 2.84
N ILE A 189 -2.08 -0.83 2.14
CA ILE A 189 -1.44 0.48 2.36
C ILE A 189 -1.79 1.34 1.16
N SER A 190 -2.48 2.46 1.40
CA SER A 190 -2.83 3.42 0.35
C SER A 190 -1.72 4.45 0.11
N CYS A 191 -1.67 5.06 -1.08
CA CYS A 191 -0.80 6.22 -1.33
C CYS A 191 -1.03 7.36 -0.32
N THR A 192 -2.28 7.58 0.11
CA THR A 192 -2.64 8.60 1.12
C THR A 192 -2.07 8.29 2.51
N SER A 193 -1.86 7.00 2.83
CA SER A 193 -1.32 6.56 4.11
C SER A 193 0.21 6.48 4.16
N ILE A 194 0.91 6.48 3.02
CA ILE A 194 2.38 6.38 2.96
C ILE A 194 3.08 7.49 3.74
N LYS A 195 2.47 8.68 3.84
CA LYS A 195 2.98 9.82 4.62
C LYS A 195 3.23 9.47 6.10
N LYS A 196 2.51 8.48 6.65
CA LYS A 196 2.62 8.06 8.05
C LYS A 196 3.82 7.14 8.34
N PHE A 197 4.56 6.70 7.31
CA PHE A 197 5.70 5.80 7.43
C PHE A 197 7.06 6.52 7.20
N ASN A 198 7.10 7.85 7.33
CA ASN A 198 8.32 8.65 7.31
C ASN A 198 8.77 8.97 8.75
#